data_AF-K2A8J4-F1
#
_entry.id   AF-K2A8J4-F1
#
_cell.length_a   1.000
_cell.length_b   1.000
_cell.length_c   1.000
_cell.angle_alpha   90.00
_cell.angle_beta   90.00
_cell.angle_gamma   90.00
#
_symmetry.space_group_name_H-M   'P 1'
#
loop_
_entity.id
_entity.type
_entity.pdbx_description
1 polymer ?
#
loop_
_entity_poly.entity_id
_entity_poly.type
_entity_poly.pdbx_seq_one_letter_code
_entity_poly.pdbx_strand_id
1 'polypeptide(L)'
;MKIASAIVTDEGGRTSHAAIVSRELGIPCIVGTDSGTKSIKDEKSITIDCSSGTEGLVYDGILEWEVKEYKIEHLRKPHTKIMINIGSPNEAFKASLLPNDGVGLAREEFIIASEIRIHPLALIHFDKLS
;
A
#
# COMPACT_ATOMS: atom_id res chain seq x y z
N MET A 1 3.01 16.85 -3.23
CA MET A 1 1.66 16.92 -2.64
C MET A 1 0.84 15.81 -3.26
N LYS A 2 0.12 15.00 -2.46
CA LYS A 2 -0.89 14.09 -3.02
C LYS A 2 -2.08 14.96 -3.43
N ILE A 3 -2.43 14.94 -4.71
CA ILE A 3 -3.47 15.83 -5.28
C ILE A 3 -4.87 15.26 -5.04
N ALA A 4 -4.99 13.94 -4.87
CA ALA A 4 -6.26 13.25 -4.65
C ALA A 4 -6.33 12.65 -3.23
N SER A 5 -7.51 12.76 -2.62
CA SER A 5 -7.81 12.18 -1.29
C SER A 5 -8.20 10.70 -1.36
N ALA A 6 -8.68 10.22 -2.50
CA ALA A 6 -9.08 8.84 -2.76
C ALA A 6 -9.22 8.59 -4.28
N ILE A 7 -9.33 7.32 -4.67
CA ILE A 7 -9.53 6.91 -6.08
C ILE A 7 -10.74 5.96 -6.17
N VAL A 8 -11.63 6.21 -7.14
CA VAL A 8 -12.75 5.32 -7.47
C VAL A 8 -12.69 5.01 -8.96
N THR A 9 -12.72 3.71 -9.34
CA THR A 9 -12.70 3.30 -10.74
C THR A 9 -13.82 2.30 -11.05
N ASP A 10 -14.44 2.46 -12.23
CA ASP A 10 -15.48 1.54 -12.71
C ASP A 10 -14.92 0.16 -13.02
N GLU A 11 -13.71 0.11 -13.56
CA GLU A 11 -13.04 -1.13 -13.92
C GLU A 11 -11.85 -1.42 -13.02
N GLY A 12 -11.49 -2.70 -12.96
CA GLY A 12 -10.29 -3.19 -12.29
C GLY A 12 -10.60 -3.99 -11.02
N GLY A 13 -9.68 -4.88 -10.68
CA GLY A 13 -9.74 -5.67 -9.45
C GLY A 13 -8.70 -5.23 -8.42
N ARG A 14 -8.62 -5.98 -7.31
CA ARG A 14 -7.71 -5.71 -6.18
C ARG A 14 -6.22 -5.60 -6.59
N THR A 15 -5.84 -6.20 -7.71
CA THR A 15 -4.49 -6.23 -8.29
C THR A 15 -4.31 -5.28 -9.49
N SER A 16 -5.28 -4.40 -9.75
CA SER A 16 -5.18 -3.43 -10.85
C SER A 16 -4.14 -2.35 -10.57
N HIS A 17 -3.75 -1.63 -11.63
CA HIS A 17 -2.84 -0.49 -11.51
C HIS A 17 -3.37 0.57 -10.52
N ALA A 18 -4.66 0.91 -10.61
CA ALA A 18 -5.29 1.87 -9.67
C ALA A 18 -5.17 1.40 -8.21
N ALA A 19 -5.42 0.11 -7.95
CA ALA A 19 -5.33 -0.45 -6.60
C ALA A 19 -3.89 -0.53 -6.07
N ILE A 20 -2.89 -0.76 -6.93
CA ILE A 20 -1.48 -0.79 -6.53
C ILE A 20 -0.99 0.63 -6.20
N VAL A 21 -1.18 1.57 -7.14
CA VAL A 21 -0.75 2.96 -6.97
C VAL A 21 -1.41 3.60 -5.74
N SER A 22 -2.69 3.34 -5.50
CA SER A 22 -3.37 3.88 -4.32
C SER A 22 -2.78 3.41 -2.99
N ARG A 23 -2.30 2.15 -2.92
CA ARG A 23 -1.62 1.61 -1.73
C ARG A 23 -0.27 2.28 -1.50
N GLU A 24 0.50 2.47 -2.57
CA GLU A 24 1.79 3.20 -2.50
C GLU A 24 1.60 4.66 -2.11
N LEU A 25 0.54 5.28 -2.64
CA LEU A 25 0.10 6.62 -2.26
C LEU A 25 -0.62 6.63 -0.92
N GLY A 26 -0.84 5.51 -0.22
CA GLY A 26 -1.54 5.47 1.07
C GLY A 26 -2.87 6.24 1.08
N ILE A 27 -3.66 6.13 0.01
CA ILE A 27 -5.01 6.71 -0.09
C ILE A 27 -6.04 5.59 -0.28
N PRO A 28 -7.29 5.78 0.20
CA PRO A 28 -8.38 4.85 -0.05
C PRO A 28 -8.65 4.65 -1.54
N CYS A 29 -8.99 3.42 -1.93
CA CYS A 29 -9.29 3.08 -3.31
C CYS A 29 -10.40 2.04 -3.42
N ILE A 30 -11.40 2.34 -4.23
CA ILE A 30 -12.46 1.43 -4.64
C ILE A 30 -12.30 1.18 -6.14
N VAL A 31 -12.32 -0.08 -6.54
CA VAL A 31 -12.18 -0.51 -7.94
C VAL A 31 -13.31 -1.46 -8.28
N GLY A 32 -13.77 -1.44 -9.52
CA GLY A 32 -14.85 -2.32 -9.96
C GLY A 32 -16.24 -1.80 -9.57
N THR A 33 -16.47 -0.48 -9.62
CA THR A 33 -17.80 0.09 -9.31
C THR A 33 -18.84 -0.10 -10.41
N ASP A 34 -18.42 -0.50 -11.63
CA ASP A 34 -19.19 -0.62 -12.88
C ASP A 34 -19.90 0.67 -13.37
N SER A 35 -20.32 1.54 -12.46
CA SER A 35 -21.20 2.70 -12.69
C SER A 35 -20.87 3.89 -11.78
N GLY A 36 -19.72 3.86 -11.11
CA GLY A 36 -19.22 4.93 -10.26
C GLY A 36 -19.07 6.25 -11.01
N THR A 37 -18.48 6.26 -12.21
CA THR A 37 -18.34 7.50 -13.02
C THR A 37 -19.67 8.09 -13.47
N LYS A 38 -20.73 7.28 -13.53
CA LYS A 38 -22.09 7.73 -13.87
C LYS A 38 -22.84 8.27 -12.66
N SER A 39 -22.56 7.71 -11.48
CA SER A 39 -23.25 8.03 -10.23
C SER A 39 -22.61 9.21 -9.49
N ILE A 40 -21.28 9.33 -9.58
CA ILE A 40 -20.48 10.41 -8.98
C ILE A 40 -20.34 11.50 -10.03
N LYS A 41 -20.89 12.68 -9.74
CA LYS A 41 -20.78 13.85 -10.63
C LYS A 41 -19.59 14.71 -10.23
N ASP A 42 -19.05 15.44 -11.19
CA ASP A 42 -18.02 16.45 -10.94
C ASP A 42 -18.49 17.47 -9.89
N GLU A 43 -17.53 18.02 -9.13
CA GLU A 43 -17.75 18.98 -8.04
C GLU A 43 -18.63 18.47 -6.89
N LYS A 44 -19.06 17.21 -6.92
CA LYS A 44 -19.83 16.59 -5.84
C LYS A 44 -18.90 16.10 -4.73
N SER A 45 -19.20 16.48 -3.50
CA SER A 45 -18.54 15.90 -2.34
C SER A 45 -19.11 14.50 -2.07
N ILE A 46 -18.21 13.55 -1.82
CA ILE A 46 -18.54 12.16 -1.50
C ILE A 46 -17.69 11.68 -0.32
N THR A 47 -18.18 10.67 0.38
CA THR A 47 -17.42 9.97 1.43
C THR A 47 -17.14 8.56 0.97
N ILE A 48 -15.90 8.12 1.13
CA ILE A 48 -15.43 6.79 0.73
C ILE A 48 -15.09 5.99 1.97
N ASP A 49 -15.68 4.80 2.09
CA ASP A 49 -15.40 3.85 3.15
C ASP A 49 -14.77 2.57 2.56
N CYS A 50 -13.55 2.27 2.99
CA CYS A 50 -12.84 1.02 2.67
C CYS A 50 -12.63 0.12 3.90
N SER A 51 -13.31 0.41 5.02
CA SER A 51 -13.15 -0.34 6.28
C SER A 51 -13.93 -1.64 6.33
N SER A 52 -14.95 -1.80 5.48
CA SER A 52 -15.81 -2.98 5.37
C SER A 52 -15.12 -4.23 4.78
N GLY A 53 -13.79 -4.18 4.61
CA GLY A 53 -12.96 -5.32 4.21
C GLY A 53 -12.96 -5.57 2.70
N THR A 54 -13.95 -6.30 2.19
CA THR A 54 -14.05 -6.68 0.78
C THR A 54 -14.89 -5.75 -0.06
N GLU A 55 -15.84 -5.05 0.56
CA GLU A 55 -16.72 -4.10 -0.12
C GLU A 55 -16.28 -2.67 0.21
N GLY A 56 -16.19 -1.83 -0.83
CA GLY A 56 -15.98 -0.40 -0.69
C GLY A 56 -17.29 0.33 -0.89
N LEU A 57 -17.61 1.27 0.01
CA LEU A 57 -18.85 2.03 -0.04
C LEU A 57 -18.56 3.48 -0.42
N VAL A 58 -19.41 4.03 -1.29
CA VAL A 58 -19.39 5.44 -1.68
C VAL A 58 -20.71 6.06 -1.23
N TYR A 59 -20.61 7.04 -0.34
CA TYR A 59 -21.75 7.78 0.20
C TYR A 59 -21.83 9.16 -0.43
N ASP A 60 -23.05 9.66 -0.52
CA ASP A 60 -23.29 11.03 -0.96
C ASP A 60 -22.99 12.04 0.14
N GLY A 61 -22.29 13.13 -0.21
CA GLY A 61 -21.91 14.17 0.73
C GLY A 61 -20.71 13.80 1.62
N ILE A 62 -20.36 14.74 2.50
CA ILE A 62 -19.33 14.57 3.52
C ILE A 62 -20.04 14.08 4.79
N LEU A 63 -19.85 12.80 5.13
CA LEU A 63 -20.39 12.23 6.35
C LEU A 63 -19.47 12.56 7.53
N GLU A 64 -20.08 12.74 8.70
CA GLU A 64 -19.33 12.85 9.95
C GLU A 64 -18.72 11.50 10.31
N TRP A 65 -17.49 11.52 10.78
CA TRP A 65 -16.75 10.33 11.18
C TRP A 65 -15.91 10.65 12.42
N GLU A 66 -15.62 9.60 13.19
CA GLU A 66 -14.83 9.68 14.41
C GLU A 66 -13.49 8.97 14.20
N VAL A 67 -12.38 9.68 14.43
CA VAL A 67 -11.06 9.05 14.52
C VAL A 67 -10.94 8.43 15.92
N LYS A 68 -10.82 7.10 16.01
CA LYS A 68 -10.42 6.44 17.26
C LYS A 68 -8.94 6.10 17.21
N GLU A 69 -8.14 6.90 17.89
CA GLU A 69 -6.71 6.62 18.06
C GLU A 69 -6.49 5.72 19.27
N TYR A 70 -5.86 4.57 19.05
CA TYR A 70 -5.51 3.62 20.10
C TYR A 70 -4.01 3.69 20.37
N LYS A 71 -3.62 4.04 21.61
CA LYS A 71 -2.22 4.00 22.04
C LYS A 71 -1.78 2.55 22.24
N ILE A 72 -0.89 2.09 21.37
CA ILE A 72 -0.38 0.71 21.35
C ILE A 72 0.69 0.47 22.45
N GLU A 73 1.17 1.52 23.10
CA GLU A 73 2.23 1.49 24.13
C GLU A 73 1.98 0.51 25.28
N HIS A 74 0.70 0.26 25.62
CA HIS A 74 0.31 -0.59 26.75
C HIS A 74 -0.13 -2.00 26.33
N LEU A 75 0.03 -2.37 25.05
CA LEU A 75 -0.26 -3.74 24.64
C LEU A 75 0.76 -4.70 25.27
N ARG A 76 0.24 -5.73 25.94
CA ARG A 76 1.08 -6.83 26.43
C ARG A 76 1.79 -7.47 25.25
N LYS A 77 3.13 -7.49 25.29
CA LYS A 77 3.91 -8.21 24.29
C LYS A 77 3.52 -9.69 24.29
N PRO A 78 3.17 -10.28 23.14
CA PRO A 78 2.92 -11.71 23.05
C PRO A 78 4.21 -12.50 23.35
N HIS A 79 4.05 -13.78 23.72
CA HIS A 79 5.18 -14.69 23.85
C HIS A 79 5.85 -14.99 22.49
N THR A 80 5.07 -14.92 21.42
CA THR A 80 5.53 -15.11 20.03
C THR A 80 6.14 -13.83 19.50
N LYS A 81 7.32 -13.91 18.89
CA LYS A 81 7.96 -12.77 18.23
C LYS A 81 7.14 -12.31 17.01
N ILE A 82 6.77 -11.04 16.96
CA ILE A 82 6.13 -10.41 15.80
C ILE A 82 7.23 -9.78 14.97
N MET A 83 7.54 -10.38 13.82
CA MET A 83 8.61 -9.92 12.93
C MET A 83 8.05 -9.37 11.62
N ILE A 84 8.80 -8.49 10.97
CA ILE A 84 8.39 -7.83 9.72
C ILE A 84 8.98 -8.54 8.50
N ASN A 85 8.22 -8.56 7.41
CA ASN A 85 8.68 -8.90 6.07
C ASN A 85 9.04 -7.61 5.33
N ILE A 86 10.29 -7.47 4.90
CA ILE A 86 10.81 -6.28 4.21
C ILE A 86 11.15 -6.63 2.77
N GLY A 87 10.56 -5.88 1.83
CA GLY A 87 10.79 -6.03 0.39
C GLY A 87 11.90 -5.13 -0.13
N SER A 88 12.03 -3.93 0.42
CA SER A 88 13.00 -2.94 -0.04
C SER A 88 13.69 -2.20 1.11
N PRO A 89 14.93 -1.72 0.92
CA PRO A 89 15.62 -0.91 1.93
C PRO A 89 14.86 0.36 2.32
N ASN A 90 14.11 0.95 1.38
CA ASN A 90 13.36 2.20 1.61
C ASN A 90 12.21 2.03 2.63
N GLU A 91 11.67 0.82 2.77
CA GLU A 91 10.60 0.52 3.73
C GLU A 91 11.13 0.35 5.15
N ALA A 92 12.41 0.01 5.32
CA ALA A 92 12.99 -0.37 6.60
C ALA A 92 12.85 0.72 7.66
N PHE A 93 13.06 1.99 7.30
CA PHE A 93 12.94 3.12 8.22
C PHE A 93 11.51 3.37 8.69
N LYS A 94 10.51 3.15 7.84
CA LYS A 94 9.11 3.30 8.24
C LYS A 94 8.66 2.13 9.09
N ALA A 95 9.06 0.93 8.69
CA ALA A 95 8.74 -0.32 9.37
C ALA A 95 9.37 -0.39 10.78
N SER A 96 10.57 0.18 10.98
CA SER A 96 11.23 0.20 12.29
C SER A 96 10.49 1.02 13.35
N LEU A 97 9.60 1.94 12.94
CA LEU A 97 8.75 2.72 13.85
C LEU A 97 7.57 1.92 14.40
N LEU A 98 7.25 0.77 13.79
CA LEU A 98 6.19 -0.12 14.29
C LEU A 98 6.71 -0.96 15.46
N PRO A 99 5.87 -1.31 16.44
CA PRO A 99 6.26 -2.27 17.47
C PRO A 99 6.48 -3.65 16.85
N ASN A 100 7.74 -4.04 16.70
CA ASN A 100 8.16 -5.31 16.13
C ASN A 100 9.40 -5.87 16.84
N ASP A 101 9.66 -7.16 16.66
CA ASP A 101 10.79 -7.90 17.22
C ASP A 101 11.91 -8.13 16.18
N GLY A 102 11.93 -7.32 15.12
CA GLY A 102 12.93 -7.35 14.04
C GLY A 102 12.39 -7.81 12.69
N VAL A 103 13.32 -8.15 11.79
CA VAL A 103 13.02 -8.64 10.44
C VAL A 103 13.02 -10.17 10.44
N GLY A 104 11.90 -10.77 10.05
CA GLY A 104 11.75 -12.23 9.96
C GLY A 104 11.99 -12.75 8.55
N LEU A 105 11.80 -11.87 7.55
CA LEU A 105 12.10 -12.16 6.15
C LEU A 105 12.57 -10.87 5.47
N ALA A 106 13.79 -10.87 4.95
CA ALA A 106 14.29 -9.85 4.05
C ALA A 106 14.30 -10.41 2.63
N ARG A 107 13.58 -9.75 1.73
CA ARG A 107 13.48 -10.13 0.31
C ARG A 107 14.47 -9.31 -0.50
N GLU A 108 15.34 -9.99 -1.24
CA GLU A 108 16.42 -9.36 -2.01
C GLU A 108 16.03 -9.08 -3.46
N GLU A 109 14.91 -9.63 -3.93
CA GLU A 109 14.50 -9.58 -5.33
C GLU A 109 14.36 -8.14 -5.83
N PHE A 110 13.85 -7.24 -5.00
CA PHE A 110 13.72 -5.84 -5.37
C PHE A 110 15.07 -5.13 -5.43
N ILE A 111 16.03 -5.46 -4.56
CA ILE A 111 17.39 -4.90 -4.61
C ILE A 111 18.06 -5.28 -5.93
N ILE A 112 17.95 -6.55 -6.32
CA ILE A 112 18.50 -7.04 -7.58
C ILE A 112 17.80 -6.38 -8.78
N ALA A 113 16.47 -6.30 -8.75
CA ALA A 113 15.68 -5.80 -9.87
C ALA A 113 15.67 -4.27 -10.02
N SER A 114 15.77 -3.48 -8.94
CA SER A 114 15.73 -2.02 -9.00
C SER A 114 17.11 -1.37 -8.97
N GLU A 115 18.00 -1.84 -8.08
CA GLU A 115 19.30 -1.19 -7.87
C GLU A 115 20.38 -1.81 -8.74
N ILE A 116 20.52 -3.14 -8.71
CA ILE A 116 21.62 -3.83 -9.41
C ILE A 116 21.34 -3.89 -10.92
N ARG A 117 20.14 -4.31 -11.34
CA ARG A 117 19.64 -4.35 -12.73
C ARG A 117 20.51 -5.11 -13.75
N ILE A 118 21.54 -5.80 -13.28
CA ILE A 118 22.52 -6.52 -14.09
C ILE A 118 22.57 -7.95 -13.60
N HIS A 119 22.52 -8.90 -14.55
CA HIS A 119 22.63 -10.31 -14.23
C HIS A 119 23.99 -10.58 -13.54
N PRO A 120 24.05 -11.30 -12.41
CA PRO A 120 25.29 -11.47 -11.63
C PRO A 120 26.43 -12.10 -12.44
N LEU A 121 26.13 -13.01 -13.37
CA LEU A 121 27.16 -13.59 -14.26
C LEU A 121 27.82 -12.55 -15.18
N ALA A 122 27.13 -11.48 -15.56
CA ALA A 122 27.72 -10.40 -16.35
C ALA A 122 28.77 -9.65 -15.51
N LEU A 123 28.50 -9.43 -14.22
CA LEU A 123 29.48 -8.84 -13.30
C LEU A 123 30.67 -9.79 -13.04
N ILE A 124 30.41 -11.09 -12.87
CA ILE A 124 31.46 -12.10 -12.62
C ILE A 124 32.35 -12.34 -13.85
N HIS A 125 31.77 -12.27 -15.05
CA HIS A 125 32.47 -12.49 -16.32
C HIS A 125 32.58 -11.20 -17.14
N PHE A 126 32.82 -10.08 -16.47
CA PHE A 126 32.89 -8.77 -17.10
C PHE A 126 33.87 -8.76 -18.28
N ASP A 127 35.05 -9.38 -18.11
CA ASP A 127 36.09 -9.47 -19.15
C ASP A 127 35.67 -10.28 -20.39
N LYS A 128 34.55 -11.02 -20.34
CA LYS A 128 34.01 -11.81 -21.46
C LYS A 128 32.82 -11.14 -22.16
N LEU A 129 32.38 -9.96 -21.71
CA LEU A 129 31.24 -9.23 -22.27
C LEU A 129 31.59 -8.40 -23.53
N SER A 130 32.71 -8.73 -24.18
CA SER A 130 33.15 -8.13 -25.45
C SER A 130 32.09 -8.15 -26.54
#